data_AF-A0A7V9V5M9-F1
#
_entry.id   AF-A0A7V9V5M9-F1
#
_cell.length_a   1.000
_cell.length_b   1.000
_cell.length_c   1.000
_cell.angle_alpha   90.00
_cell.angle_beta   90.00
_cell.angle_gamma   90.00
#
_symmetry.space_group_name_H-M   'P 1'
#
loop_
_entity.id
_entity.type
_entity.pdbx_description
1 polymer ?
#
loop_
_entity_poly.entity_id
_entity_poly.type
_entity_poly.pdbx_seq_one_letter_code
_entity_poly.pdbx_strand_id
1 'polypeptide(L)'
;MKNTKQQTTDLAPYEVLGVSPSATPAEVTAAYKVLAQIFHPDRFNGSPAPVQKEAELRMKSLNEAYSFARRGHLMDRPAANGITNHAGGPGHVKWAGVPWEEACRRRAQQAAKANADRLARDKAARSGNAVPVPRRGRVFPSKLTGLGLAEHTQNITCRNCRTLMWLPQGWKQRLADTVYFCSTCEQILLAR
;
A
#
# COMPACT_ATOMS: atom_id res chain seq x y z
N MET A 1 12.15 40.25 30.51
CA MET A 1 11.18 39.19 30.84
C MET A 1 10.42 38.79 29.57
N LYS A 2 10.35 37.50 29.25
CA LYS A 2 9.71 36.98 28.01
C LYS A 2 8.22 36.80 28.29
N ASN A 3 7.37 37.57 27.60
CA ASN A 3 5.92 37.59 27.84
C ASN A 3 5.23 36.49 27.02
N THR A 4 5.01 35.37 27.69
CA THR A 4 4.33 34.17 27.22
C THR A 4 2.82 34.45 27.13
N LYS A 5 2.29 34.92 25.98
CA LYS A 5 0.84 35.05 25.84
C LYS A 5 0.22 34.96 24.44
N GLN A 6 0.93 34.47 23.41
CA GLN A 6 0.35 34.30 22.08
C GLN A 6 0.92 33.05 21.38
N GLN A 7 0.57 31.85 21.85
CA GLN A 7 0.92 30.59 21.20
C GLN A 7 -0.27 29.62 21.25
N THR A 8 -1.41 29.94 20.63
CA THR A 8 -2.53 28.97 20.54
C THR A 8 -3.44 29.12 19.31
N THR A 9 -3.16 29.98 18.32
CA THR A 9 -4.07 30.16 17.16
C THR A 9 -3.47 29.97 15.78
N ASP A 10 -2.22 29.51 15.68
CA ASP A 10 -1.58 29.12 14.42
C ASP A 10 -0.90 27.76 14.60
N LEU A 11 -1.68 26.66 14.68
CA LEU A 11 -1.09 25.37 14.31
C LEU A 11 -0.73 25.51 12.82
N ALA A 12 0.56 25.69 12.54
CA ALA A 12 1.03 26.01 11.21
C ALA A 12 0.48 24.95 10.23
N PRO A 13 0.03 25.31 9.02
CA PRO A 13 -0.44 24.36 8.01
C PRO A 13 0.48 23.15 7.81
N TYR A 14 1.78 23.35 7.99
CA TYR A 14 2.80 22.31 7.95
C TYR A 14 2.74 21.36 9.15
N GLU A 15 2.40 21.85 10.34
CA GLU A 15 2.19 21.07 11.56
C GLU A 15 0.93 20.20 11.47
N VAL A 16 -0.15 20.73 10.88
CA VAL A 16 -1.38 19.95 10.57
C VAL A 16 -1.10 18.82 9.59
N LEU A 17 -0.17 19.03 8.66
CA LEU A 17 0.30 18.02 7.71
C LEU A 17 1.43 17.14 8.27
N GLY A 18 1.97 17.45 9.45
CA GLY A 18 3.10 16.75 10.05
C GLY A 18 4.41 16.84 9.26
N VAL A 19 4.60 17.92 8.50
CA VAL A 19 5.78 18.16 7.65
C VAL A 19 6.54 19.41 8.07
N SER A 20 7.81 19.50 7.68
CA SER A 20 8.62 20.70 7.91
C SER A 20 8.06 21.90 7.14
N PRO A 21 8.18 23.14 7.65
CA PRO A 21 7.95 24.36 6.88
C PRO A 21 8.83 24.48 5.62
N SER A 22 9.95 23.76 5.58
CA SER A 22 10.86 23.66 4.43
C SER A 22 10.58 22.45 3.53
N ALA A 23 9.49 21.73 3.75
CA ALA A 23 9.16 20.52 2.99
C ALA A 23 8.91 20.85 1.52
N THR A 24 9.33 19.95 0.64
CA THR A 24 9.10 20.08 -0.79
C THR A 24 7.62 19.87 -1.12
N PRO A 25 7.12 20.40 -2.27
CA PRO A 25 5.74 20.16 -2.69
C PRO A 25 5.39 18.67 -2.82
N ALA A 26 6.37 17.83 -3.16
CA ALA A 26 6.22 16.39 -3.24
C ALA A 26 5.99 15.76 -1.86
N GLU A 27 6.73 16.20 -0.83
CA GLU A 27 6.57 15.75 0.55
C GLU A 27 5.26 16.24 1.17
N VAL A 28 4.87 17.49 0.90
CA VAL A 28 3.57 18.05 1.29
C VAL A 28 2.43 17.23 0.68
N THR A 29 2.55 16.86 -0.60
CA THR A 29 1.55 16.04 -1.30
C THR A 29 1.53 14.60 -0.78
N ALA A 30 2.69 14.02 -0.48
CA ALA A 30 2.78 12.68 0.09
C ALA A 30 2.16 12.62 1.50
N ALA A 31 2.47 13.59 2.36
CA ALA A 31 1.91 13.68 3.71
C ALA A 31 0.40 13.93 3.67
N TYR A 32 -0.07 14.83 2.81
CA TYR A 32 -1.49 15.05 2.57
C TYR A 32 -2.20 13.77 2.10
N LYS A 33 -1.63 13.01 1.16
CA LYS A 33 -2.23 11.76 0.68
C LYS A 33 -2.36 10.72 1.80
N VAL A 34 -1.34 10.59 2.64
CA VAL A 34 -1.36 9.67 3.78
C VAL A 34 -2.43 10.10 4.80
N LEU A 35 -2.50 11.39 5.15
CA LEU A 35 -3.47 11.92 6.11
C LEU A 35 -4.90 11.89 5.55
N ALA A 36 -5.08 12.23 4.28
CA ALA A 36 -6.38 12.18 3.61
C ALA A 36 -6.93 10.75 3.55
N GLN A 37 -6.07 9.75 3.31
CA GLN A 37 -6.48 8.35 3.41
C GLN A 37 -6.90 7.97 4.83
N ILE A 38 -6.34 8.59 5.87
CA ILE A 38 -6.67 8.33 7.28
C ILE A 38 -7.99 8.99 7.68
N PHE A 39 -8.20 10.25 7.29
CA PHE A 39 -9.36 11.07 7.72
C PHE A 39 -10.52 11.10 6.72
N HIS A 40 -10.48 10.30 5.65
CA HIS A 40 -11.52 10.32 4.62
C HIS A 40 -12.93 10.07 5.21
N PRO A 41 -13.93 10.95 4.97
CA PRO A 41 -15.27 10.85 5.58
C PRO A 41 -15.97 9.53 5.25
N ASP A 42 -15.69 8.96 4.07
CA ASP A 42 -16.16 7.63 3.66
C ASP A 42 -15.77 6.50 4.64
N ARG A 43 -14.64 6.64 5.34
CA ARG A 43 -14.20 5.67 6.37
C ARG A 43 -15.02 5.78 7.66
N PHE A 44 -15.79 6.86 7.83
CA PHE A 44 -16.55 7.15 9.04
C PHE A 44 -18.06 7.09 8.84
N ASN A 45 -18.55 6.75 7.64
CA ASN A 45 -19.98 6.75 7.30
C ASN A 45 -20.84 5.80 8.17
N GLY A 46 -20.21 4.82 8.86
CA GLY A 46 -20.84 3.94 9.86
C GLY A 46 -20.42 4.20 11.32
N SER A 47 -19.70 5.29 11.60
CA SER A 47 -19.27 5.69 12.94
C SER A 47 -20.32 6.56 13.64
N PRO A 48 -20.31 6.67 14.98
CA PRO A 48 -21.22 7.58 15.70
C PRO A 48 -21.07 9.03 15.21
N ALA A 49 -22.18 9.77 15.16
CA ALA A 49 -22.23 11.18 14.72
C ALA A 49 -21.09 12.09 15.24
N PRO A 50 -20.67 12.04 16.52
CA PRO A 50 -19.55 12.87 16.98
C PRO A 50 -18.21 12.54 16.30
N VAL A 51 -17.98 11.28 15.93
CA VAL A 51 -16.76 10.83 15.26
C VAL A 51 -16.76 11.22 13.78
N GLN A 52 -17.94 11.17 13.14
CA GLN A 52 -18.10 11.67 11.76
C GLN A 52 -17.79 13.17 11.68
N LYS A 53 -18.36 13.94 12.61
CA LYS A 53 -18.14 15.39 12.70
C LYS A 53 -16.68 15.72 12.97
N GLU A 54 -16.00 14.97 13.82
CA GLU A 54 -14.57 15.15 14.09
C GLU A 54 -13.70 14.80 12.87
N ALA A 55 -13.99 13.69 12.18
CA ALA A 55 -13.27 13.31 10.97
C ALA A 55 -13.47 14.32 9.83
N GLU A 56 -14.68 14.84 9.69
CA GLU A 56 -15.01 15.89 8.73
C GLU A 56 -14.28 17.20 9.05
N LEU A 57 -14.24 17.60 10.33
CA LEU A 57 -13.47 18.75 10.79
C LEU A 57 -11.97 18.57 10.53
N ARG A 58 -11.40 17.40 10.84
CA ARG A 58 -9.98 17.12 10.60
C ARG A 58 -9.65 17.06 9.11
N MET A 59 -10.51 16.46 8.30
CA MET A 59 -10.36 16.47 6.84
C MET A 59 -10.42 17.90 6.29
N LYS A 60 -11.35 18.72 6.80
CA LYS A 60 -11.45 20.13 6.42
C LYS A 60 -10.15 20.87 6.77
N SER A 61 -9.61 20.71 7.97
CA SER A 61 -8.34 21.29 8.38
C SER A 61 -7.16 20.81 7.53
N LEU A 62 -7.14 19.53 7.11
CA LEU A 62 -6.12 18.99 6.21
C LEU A 62 -6.22 19.57 4.80
N ASN A 63 -7.43 19.73 4.28
CA ASN A 63 -7.67 20.35 2.98
C ASN A 63 -7.26 21.83 2.99
N GLU A 64 -7.56 22.55 4.07
CA GLU A 64 -7.15 23.93 4.27
C GLU A 64 -5.63 24.06 4.38
N ALA A 65 -4.99 23.19 5.17
CA ALA A 65 -3.54 23.16 5.35
C ALA A 65 -2.80 22.81 4.04
N TYR A 66 -3.27 21.79 3.32
CA TYR A 66 -2.74 21.42 2.01
C TYR A 66 -2.94 22.52 0.97
N SER A 67 -4.11 23.18 0.96
CA SER A 67 -4.37 24.31 0.07
C SER A 67 -3.50 25.52 0.40
N PHE A 68 -3.20 25.76 1.67
CA PHE A 68 -2.29 26.82 2.10
C PHE A 68 -0.85 26.51 1.69
N ALA A 69 -0.33 25.33 2.04
CA ALA A 69 1.02 24.90 1.68
C ALA A 69 1.19 24.89 0.15
N ARG A 70 0.21 24.36 -0.59
CA ARG A 70 0.23 24.34 -2.05
C ARG A 70 0.12 25.73 -2.67
N ARG A 71 -0.66 26.66 -2.10
CA ARG A 71 -0.72 28.07 -2.56
C ARG A 71 0.57 28.84 -2.27
N GLY A 72 1.20 28.59 -1.12
CA GLY A 72 2.54 29.11 -0.81
C GLY A 72 3.61 28.65 -1.81
N HIS A 73 3.50 27.40 -2.28
CA HIS A 73 4.35 26.86 -3.35
C HIS A 73 3.89 27.22 -4.78
N LEU A 74 2.65 27.69 -4.98
CA LEU A 74 2.12 28.06 -6.29
C LEU A 74 2.56 29.46 -6.72
N MET A 75 2.96 30.33 -5.79
CA MET A 75 3.56 31.63 -6.13
C MET A 75 4.92 31.49 -6.85
N ASP A 76 5.51 30.29 -6.84
CA ASP A 76 6.81 30.00 -7.47
C ASP A 76 6.73 29.10 -8.72
N ARG A 77 5.54 28.63 -9.15
CA ARG A 77 5.41 27.79 -10.36
C ARG A 77 4.11 28.00 -11.15
N PRO A 78 4.17 28.10 -12.50
CA PRO A 78 3.00 28.21 -13.36
C PRO A 78 2.19 26.91 -13.42
N ALA A 79 0.88 27.08 -13.58
CA ALA A 79 -0.17 26.09 -13.39
C ALA A 79 -0.11 24.86 -14.32
N ALA A 80 -0.37 23.67 -13.76
CA ALA A 80 -0.76 22.48 -14.52
C ALA A 80 -1.69 21.55 -13.72
N ASN A 81 -2.95 21.54 -14.16
CA ASN A 81 -4.03 20.54 -14.14
C ASN A 81 -4.01 19.31 -13.21
N GLY A 82 -5.07 19.21 -12.39
CA GLY A 82 -6.09 18.13 -12.40
C GLY A 82 -5.76 16.73 -11.83
N ILE A 83 -6.61 16.23 -10.91
CA ILE A 83 -7.35 14.93 -10.98
C ILE A 83 -8.02 14.62 -9.61
N THR A 84 -9.25 14.10 -9.70
CA THR A 84 -10.28 13.82 -8.68
C THR A 84 -10.17 12.44 -7.99
N ASN A 85 -10.87 12.31 -6.85
CA ASN A 85 -10.99 11.16 -5.92
C ASN A 85 -11.60 9.88 -6.50
N HIS A 86 -11.37 8.72 -5.83
CA HIS A 86 -12.38 7.64 -5.60
C HIS A 86 -11.98 6.69 -4.45
N ALA A 87 -13.00 5.99 -3.92
CA ALA A 87 -13.22 5.51 -2.56
C ALA A 87 -13.15 3.96 -2.40
N GLY A 88 -13.19 3.49 -1.13
CA GLY A 88 -13.71 2.17 -0.76
C GLY A 88 -12.72 1.12 -0.17
N GLY A 89 -12.87 0.78 1.12
CA GLY A 89 -12.38 -0.50 1.68
C GLY A 89 -12.36 -0.58 3.23
N PRO A 90 -12.89 -1.63 3.90
CA PRO A 90 -13.43 -1.53 5.26
C PRO A 90 -12.58 -2.16 6.38
N GLY A 91 -12.74 -1.60 7.59
CA GLY A 91 -12.66 -2.31 8.88
C GLY A 91 -11.47 -1.97 9.80
N HIS A 92 -11.71 -1.24 10.91
CA HIS A 92 -10.83 -1.35 12.10
C HIS A 92 -11.49 -0.93 13.43
N VAL A 93 -11.12 -1.69 14.47
CA VAL A 93 -11.57 -1.72 15.87
C VAL A 93 -11.16 -0.46 16.66
N LYS A 94 -12.00 0.02 17.60
CA LYS A 94 -11.77 1.19 18.49
C LYS A 94 -10.75 0.88 19.60
N TRP A 95 -9.82 1.81 19.87
CA TRP A 95 -8.93 1.81 21.04
C TRP A 95 -9.19 3.06 21.89
N ALA A 96 -9.61 2.89 23.15
CA ALA A 96 -9.78 3.98 24.10
C ALA A 96 -8.50 4.17 24.93
N GLY A 97 -8.08 5.42 25.16
CA GLY A 97 -7.08 5.78 26.18
C GLY A 97 -5.62 5.97 25.72
N VAL A 98 -5.32 5.96 24.43
CA VAL A 98 -3.94 6.14 23.93
C VAL A 98 -3.81 7.50 23.23
N PRO A 99 -2.88 8.39 23.64
CA PRO A 99 -2.61 9.64 22.96
C PRO A 99 -2.36 9.45 21.46
N TRP A 100 -2.81 10.39 20.64
CA TRP A 100 -2.82 10.26 19.17
C TRP A 100 -1.43 10.03 18.56
N GLU A 101 -0.42 10.73 19.06
CA GLU A 101 0.97 10.56 18.61
C GLU A 101 1.48 9.14 18.86
N GLU A 102 1.12 8.56 20.00
CA GLU A 102 1.47 7.19 20.36
C GLU A 102 0.69 6.18 19.51
N ALA A 103 -0.59 6.44 19.21
CA ALA A 103 -1.38 5.64 18.29
C ALA A 103 -0.79 5.63 16.87
N CYS A 104 -0.36 6.80 16.36
CA CYS A 104 0.32 6.95 15.08
C CYS A 104 1.67 6.23 15.06
N ARG A 105 2.51 6.42 16.08
CA ARG A 105 3.80 5.75 16.23
C ARG A 105 3.62 4.23 16.27
N ARG A 106 2.66 3.73 17.03
CA ARG A 106 2.33 2.31 17.12
C ARG A 106 1.86 1.75 15.78
N ARG A 107 1.04 2.50 15.02
CA ARG A 107 0.63 2.10 13.67
C ARG A 107 1.80 2.06 12.70
N ALA A 108 2.68 3.06 12.74
CA ALA A 108 3.89 3.10 11.92
C ALA A 108 4.81 1.92 12.22
N GLN A 109 5.03 1.62 13.50
CA GLN A 109 5.79 0.45 13.96
C GLN A 109 5.13 -0.87 13.53
N GLN A 110 3.80 -0.98 13.64
CA GLN A 110 3.05 -2.16 13.18
C GLN A 110 3.17 -2.35 11.67
N ALA A 111 3.05 -1.28 10.88
CA ALA A 111 3.20 -1.32 9.44
C ALA A 111 4.65 -1.67 9.03
N ALA A 112 5.64 -1.09 9.70
CA ALA A 112 7.06 -1.41 9.51
C ALA A 112 7.33 -2.88 9.85
N LYS A 113 6.80 -3.37 10.97
CA LYS A 113 6.87 -4.79 11.35
C LYS A 113 6.20 -5.69 10.32
N ALA A 114 4.99 -5.37 9.87
CA ALA A 114 4.30 -6.15 8.85
C ALA A 114 5.10 -6.22 7.53
N ASN A 115 5.73 -5.11 7.13
CA ASN A 115 6.64 -5.08 5.98
C ASN A 115 7.91 -5.90 6.21
N ALA A 116 8.51 -5.82 7.38
CA ALA A 116 9.68 -6.62 7.75
C ALA A 116 9.34 -8.11 7.79
N ASP A 117 8.20 -8.49 8.34
CA ASP A 117 7.68 -9.86 8.37
C ASP A 117 7.41 -10.37 6.96
N ARG A 118 6.84 -9.54 6.07
CA ARG A 118 6.68 -9.87 4.64
C ARG A 118 8.02 -10.13 3.99
N LEU A 119 8.99 -9.21 4.13
CA LEU A 119 10.32 -9.36 3.55
C LEU A 119 11.07 -10.57 4.13
N ALA A 120 10.92 -10.84 5.42
CA ALA A 120 11.50 -12.01 6.07
C ALA A 120 10.87 -13.30 5.55
N ARG A 121 9.55 -13.33 5.35
CA ARG A 121 8.87 -14.46 4.67
C ARG A 121 9.34 -14.62 3.23
N ASP A 122 9.50 -13.52 2.48
CA ASP A 122 10.00 -13.56 1.10
C ASP A 122 11.44 -14.07 1.04
N LYS A 123 12.30 -13.67 1.98
CA LYS A 123 13.69 -14.17 2.11
C LYS A 123 13.75 -15.62 2.62
N ALA A 124 12.85 -16.03 3.50
CA ALA A 124 12.77 -17.38 4.03
C ALA A 124 11.98 -18.33 3.11
N ALA A 125 11.31 -17.80 2.08
CA ALA A 125 10.63 -18.61 1.09
C ALA A 125 11.69 -19.45 0.38
N ARG A 126 11.57 -20.77 0.54
CA ARG A 126 12.33 -21.71 -0.27
C ARG A 126 12.09 -21.33 -1.74
N SER A 127 13.15 -21.19 -2.51
CA SER A 127 13.09 -20.93 -3.93
C SER A 127 13.66 -22.12 -4.70
N GLY A 128 13.02 -22.48 -5.81
CA GLY A 128 13.50 -23.50 -6.73
C GLY A 128 13.20 -23.12 -8.18
N ASN A 129 13.51 -24.02 -9.11
CA ASN A 129 13.17 -23.85 -10.51
C ASN A 129 11.93 -24.69 -10.85
N ALA A 130 11.04 -24.15 -11.68
CA ALA A 130 9.96 -24.91 -12.27
C ALA A 130 10.52 -25.88 -13.32
N VAL A 131 10.10 -27.14 -13.26
CA VAL A 131 10.58 -28.20 -14.16
C VAL A 131 9.65 -28.27 -15.38
N PRO A 132 10.15 -28.01 -16.60
CA PRO A 132 9.37 -28.14 -17.82
C PRO A 132 9.26 -29.60 -18.27
N VAL A 133 8.04 -30.06 -18.55
CA VAL A 133 7.75 -31.40 -19.04
C VAL A 133 6.88 -31.33 -20.30
N PRO A 134 7.35 -31.81 -21.46
CA PRO A 134 6.56 -31.82 -22.69
C PRO A 134 5.30 -32.70 -22.59
N ARG A 135 4.20 -32.25 -23.18
CA ARG A 135 2.93 -32.98 -23.31
C ARG A 135 3.06 -34.04 -24.41
N ARG A 136 3.74 -35.15 -24.14
CA ARG A 136 3.84 -36.30 -25.07
C ARG A 136 2.51 -37.07 -25.16
N GLY A 137 1.45 -36.43 -25.66
CA GLY A 137 0.11 -37.02 -25.82
C GLY A 137 -0.67 -37.25 -24.51
N ARG A 138 -0.12 -36.88 -23.35
CA ARG A 138 -0.81 -36.96 -22.06
C ARG A 138 -1.72 -35.76 -21.84
N VAL A 139 -2.95 -36.02 -21.41
CA VAL A 139 -3.90 -35.00 -20.97
C VAL A 139 -3.57 -34.60 -19.53
N PHE A 140 -3.47 -33.29 -19.29
CA PHE A 140 -3.28 -32.73 -17.96
C PHE A 140 -4.42 -31.75 -17.67
N PRO A 141 -4.88 -31.65 -16.40
CA PRO A 141 -5.87 -30.65 -16.04
C PRO A 141 -5.30 -29.25 -16.28
N SER A 142 -6.13 -28.34 -16.80
CA SER A 142 -5.74 -26.95 -16.97
C SER A 142 -5.49 -26.31 -15.59
N LYS A 143 -4.36 -25.63 -15.46
CA LYS A 143 -3.94 -24.95 -14.25
C LYS A 143 -3.22 -23.67 -14.65
N LEU A 144 -3.97 -22.57 -14.65
CA LEU A 144 -3.46 -21.24 -15.02
C LEU A 144 -3.45 -20.28 -13.83
N THR A 145 -3.64 -20.79 -12.62
CA THR A 145 -3.71 -19.91 -11.46
C THR A 145 -2.34 -19.39 -11.09
N GLY A 146 -2.21 -18.08 -10.99
CA GLY A 146 -0.90 -17.41 -10.84
C GLY A 146 -0.24 -17.06 -12.18
N LEU A 147 -0.87 -17.35 -13.33
CA LEU A 147 -0.35 -16.98 -14.65
C LEU A 147 -0.08 -15.48 -14.76
N GLY A 148 -1.04 -14.64 -14.39
CA GLY A 148 -0.87 -13.18 -14.49
C GLY A 148 0.32 -12.67 -13.68
N LEU A 149 0.55 -13.19 -12.47
CA LEU A 149 1.74 -12.84 -11.68
C LEU A 149 3.02 -13.32 -12.39
N ALA A 150 3.04 -14.59 -12.81
CA ALA A 150 4.18 -15.21 -13.48
C ALA A 150 4.58 -14.50 -14.78
N GLU A 151 3.63 -13.91 -15.50
CA GLU A 151 3.89 -13.13 -16.71
C GLU A 151 4.73 -11.87 -16.43
N HIS A 152 4.56 -11.25 -15.26
CA HIS A 152 5.26 -10.03 -14.89
C HIS A 152 6.54 -10.30 -14.08
N THR A 153 6.59 -11.41 -13.33
CA THR A 153 7.66 -11.67 -12.36
C THR A 153 8.59 -12.82 -12.73
N GLN A 154 8.28 -13.59 -13.78
CA GLN A 154 8.99 -14.82 -14.17
C GLN A 154 9.06 -15.88 -13.04
N ASN A 155 8.18 -15.80 -12.05
CA ASN A 155 8.11 -16.75 -10.95
C ASN A 155 6.67 -17.06 -10.56
N ILE A 156 6.46 -18.21 -9.93
CA ILE A 156 5.16 -18.66 -9.47
C ILE A 156 5.30 -19.36 -8.12
N THR A 157 4.42 -19.04 -7.17
CA THR A 157 4.41 -19.73 -5.88
C THR A 157 3.64 -21.04 -5.98
N CYS A 158 4.29 -22.15 -5.62
CA CYS A 158 3.63 -23.46 -5.57
C CYS A 158 2.55 -23.46 -4.48
N ARG A 159 1.30 -23.79 -4.83
CA ARG A 159 0.19 -23.81 -3.86
C ARG A 159 0.26 -24.95 -2.85
N ASN A 160 0.97 -26.02 -3.16
CA ASN A 160 1.10 -27.18 -2.28
C ASN A 160 2.14 -26.93 -1.18
N CYS A 161 3.39 -26.65 -1.58
CA CYS A 161 4.50 -26.47 -0.65
C CYS A 161 4.88 -25.01 -0.37
N ARG A 162 4.16 -24.03 -0.93
CA ARG A 162 4.40 -22.57 -0.79
C ARG A 162 5.79 -22.08 -1.21
N THR A 163 6.55 -22.90 -1.92
CA THR A 163 7.89 -22.58 -2.44
C THR A 163 7.79 -21.71 -3.69
N LEU A 164 8.62 -20.68 -3.81
CA LEU A 164 8.69 -19.82 -4.98
C LEU A 164 9.44 -20.56 -6.11
N MET A 165 8.86 -20.63 -7.31
CA MET A 165 9.41 -21.37 -8.43
C MET A 165 9.73 -20.41 -9.57
N TRP A 166 11.00 -20.31 -9.95
CA TRP A 166 11.43 -19.55 -11.12
C TRP A 166 11.09 -20.32 -12.39
N LEU A 167 10.40 -19.65 -13.32
CA LEU A 167 10.09 -20.21 -14.62
C LEU A 167 11.27 -19.97 -15.57
N PRO A 168 11.58 -20.91 -16.48
CA PRO A 168 12.64 -20.72 -17.46
C PRO A 168 12.30 -19.57 -18.42
N GLN A 169 13.32 -18.97 -19.03
CA GLN A 169 13.07 -17.96 -20.07
C GLN A 169 12.23 -18.55 -21.21
N GLY A 170 11.35 -17.73 -21.78
CA GLY A 170 10.47 -18.17 -22.87
C GLY A 170 9.38 -19.19 -22.45
N TRP A 171 9.11 -19.34 -21.15
CA TRP A 171 8.17 -20.36 -20.66
C TRP A 171 6.75 -20.18 -21.21
N LYS A 172 6.31 -18.93 -21.41
CA LYS A 172 4.95 -18.58 -21.84
C LYS A 172 4.67 -19.08 -23.27
N GLN A 173 5.65 -18.93 -24.16
CA GLN A 173 5.59 -19.38 -25.55
C GLN A 173 5.40 -20.90 -25.63
N ARG A 174 5.99 -21.62 -24.67
CA ARG A 174 5.94 -23.08 -24.57
C ARG A 174 4.77 -23.61 -23.74
N LEU A 175 3.89 -22.76 -23.24
CA LEU A 175 2.81 -23.20 -22.34
C LEU A 175 1.75 -24.07 -23.06
N ALA A 176 1.67 -23.99 -24.39
CA ALA A 176 0.75 -24.81 -25.17
C ALA A 176 1.13 -26.31 -25.16
N ASP A 177 2.42 -26.61 -25.23
CA ASP A 177 2.98 -27.95 -25.39
C ASP A 177 3.80 -28.42 -24.17
N THR A 178 4.03 -27.55 -23.18
CA THR A 178 4.82 -27.84 -21.97
C THR A 178 4.01 -27.61 -20.69
N VAL A 179 4.13 -28.54 -19.75
CA VAL A 179 3.60 -28.45 -18.39
C VAL A 179 4.74 -28.13 -17.43
N TYR A 180 4.51 -27.21 -16.50
CA TYR A 180 5.50 -26.81 -15.50
C TYR A 180 5.19 -27.41 -14.14
N PHE A 181 6.18 -28.03 -13.51
CA PHE A 181 6.07 -28.69 -12.22
C PHE A 181 6.93 -28.03 -11.14
N CYS A 182 6.51 -28.18 -9.89
CA CYS A 182 7.28 -27.74 -8.73
C CYS A 182 8.44 -28.71 -8.47
N SER A 183 9.69 -28.23 -8.45
CA SER A 183 10.87 -29.07 -8.15
C SER A 183 10.92 -29.59 -6.71
N THR A 184 10.09 -29.07 -5.81
CA THR A 184 10.10 -29.47 -4.38
C THR A 184 9.02 -30.50 -4.04
N CYS A 185 7.87 -30.48 -4.71
CA CYS A 185 6.74 -31.36 -4.38
C CYS A 185 6.06 -31.99 -5.59
N GLU A 186 6.63 -31.81 -6.79
CA GLU A 186 6.21 -32.43 -8.05
C GLU A 186 4.76 -32.13 -8.46
N GLN A 187 4.12 -31.14 -7.85
CA GLN A 187 2.78 -30.70 -8.23
C GLN A 187 2.83 -29.79 -9.45
N ILE A 188 1.80 -29.89 -10.30
CA ILE A 188 1.62 -29.01 -11.46
C ILE A 188 1.54 -27.56 -10.98
N LEU A 189 2.35 -26.69 -11.57
CA LEU A 189 2.32 -25.24 -11.38
C LEU A 189 1.47 -24.60 -12.47
N LEU A 190 1.81 -24.87 -13.73
CA LEU A 190 1.13 -24.31 -14.89
C LEU A 190 0.93 -25.38 -15.97
N ALA A 191 -0.29 -25.47 -16.49
CA ALA A 191 -0.68 -26.30 -17.63
C ALA A 191 -1.84 -25.61 -18.35
N ARG A 192 -1.81 -25.54 -19.68
CA ARG A 192 -2.92 -25.00 -20.47
C ARG A 192 -3.86 -26.08 -20.96
#